data_AF-A0AAW9BPC5-F1
#
_entry.id   AF-A0AAW9BPC5-F1
#
_cell.length_a   1.000
_cell.length_b   1.000
_cell.length_c   1.000
_cell.angle_alpha   90.00
_cell.angle_beta   90.00
_cell.angle_gamma   90.00
#
_symmetry.space_group_name_H-M   'P 1'
#
loop_
_entity.id
_entity.type
_entity.pdbx_description
1 polymer ?
#
loop_
_entity_poly.entity_id
_entity_poly.type
_entity_poly.pdbx_seq_one_letter_code
_entity_poly.pdbx_strand_id
1 'polypeptide(L)'
;PSETEQARGQHFGSNLIFSTDKRHTDPQKYEPIAWSVDAKEYGRFLTDVFHLWVSQDVGKVFISNFEQALTQYLGNPSPNCIHAKKCGSSYAVEANGDVYFCDHIAYPESKLGNVFETSLHEMSLNHELQFNKESRLSMRCKQCQYLSLCNGGCPKHRYLSDTGEYENVLCDGYFYFFSSVQKYLQAMTTLLAHGYPASYVMQALDGPLILTPSNKR
;
A
#
# COMPACT_ATOMS: atom_id res chain seq x y z
N PRO A 1 0.04 -25.83 8.45
CA PRO A 1 -0.57 -25.62 7.12
C PRO A 1 -0.51 -26.89 6.26
N SER A 2 -1.61 -27.23 5.58
CA SER A 2 -1.72 -28.36 4.65
C SER A 2 -0.80 -28.22 3.43
N GLU A 3 -0.52 -29.33 2.71
CA GLU A 3 0.27 -29.32 1.45
C GLU A 3 -0.30 -28.34 0.40
N THR A 4 -1.57 -27.95 0.52
CA THR A 4 -2.26 -26.99 -0.35
C THR A 4 -2.06 -25.51 -0.02
N GLU A 5 -1.50 -25.15 1.14
CA GLU A 5 -1.41 -23.74 1.57
C GLU A 5 -0.14 -23.00 1.10
N GLN A 6 0.62 -23.59 0.19
CA GLN A 6 2.06 -23.34 0.01
C GLN A 6 2.42 -22.45 -1.20
N ALA A 7 1.45 -21.84 -1.88
CA ALA A 7 1.64 -20.96 -3.04
C ALA A 7 1.75 -19.44 -2.69
N ARG A 8 2.35 -19.09 -1.55
CA ARG A 8 2.17 -17.76 -0.94
C ARG A 8 3.43 -16.87 -1.08
N GLY A 9 3.31 -15.70 -1.73
CA GLY A 9 4.40 -14.73 -1.98
C GLY A 9 5.16 -14.19 -0.76
N GLN A 10 6.17 -13.33 -0.99
CA GLN A 10 7.28 -12.96 -0.09
C GLN A 10 7.02 -13.13 1.42
N HIS A 11 7.84 -13.98 2.05
CA HIS A 11 7.89 -14.20 3.49
C HIS A 11 8.81 -13.17 4.15
N PHE A 12 8.33 -12.53 5.21
CA PHE A 12 9.11 -11.52 5.90
C PHE A 12 10.15 -12.11 6.87
N GLY A 13 10.00 -13.36 7.30
CA GLY A 13 10.76 -13.91 8.44
C GLY A 13 12.13 -14.52 8.14
N SER A 14 12.55 -14.71 6.88
CA SER A 14 13.88 -15.27 6.57
C SER A 14 14.31 -14.98 5.14
N ASN A 15 15.60 -15.15 4.83
CA ASN A 15 16.11 -15.23 3.46
C ASN A 15 15.58 -16.49 2.71
N LEU A 16 14.62 -17.24 3.28
CA LEU A 16 14.01 -18.42 2.69
C LEU A 16 12.57 -18.10 2.28
N ILE A 17 12.30 -18.24 0.99
CA ILE A 17 10.94 -18.44 0.50
C ILE A 17 10.55 -19.86 0.90
N PHE A 18 9.65 -20.03 1.87
CA PHE A 18 9.05 -21.34 2.13
C PHE A 18 7.88 -21.55 1.17
N SER A 19 8.21 -21.98 -0.05
CA SER A 19 7.25 -22.70 -0.88
C SER A 19 7.57 -24.17 -0.76
N THR A 20 6.58 -24.98 -0.41
CA THR A 20 6.70 -26.44 -0.40
C THR A 20 5.71 -27.11 -1.34
N ASP A 21 5.02 -26.37 -2.21
CA ASP A 21 4.12 -26.98 -3.20
C ASP A 21 4.94 -27.78 -4.22
N LYS A 22 4.79 -29.11 -4.19
CA LYS A 22 5.45 -30.04 -5.13
C LYS A 22 4.94 -29.91 -6.58
N ARG A 23 3.87 -29.14 -6.82
CA ARG A 23 3.33 -28.85 -8.16
C ARG A 23 3.85 -27.53 -8.73
N HIS A 24 4.48 -26.68 -7.91
CA HIS A 24 5.05 -25.41 -8.33
C HIS A 24 6.52 -25.61 -8.68
N THR A 25 6.84 -25.73 -9.96
CA THR A 25 8.22 -26.01 -10.43
C THR A 25 9.19 -24.86 -10.20
N ASP A 26 8.70 -23.66 -9.88
CA ASP A 26 9.52 -22.53 -9.43
C ASP A 26 8.78 -21.67 -8.39
N PRO A 27 9.13 -21.76 -7.10
CA PRO A 27 8.50 -20.99 -6.03
C PRO A 27 8.71 -19.48 -6.11
N GLN A 28 9.54 -19.01 -7.04
CA GLN A 28 9.85 -17.61 -7.24
C GLN A 28 8.98 -16.97 -8.34
N LYS A 29 8.36 -17.79 -9.20
CA LYS A 29 7.60 -17.32 -10.35
C LYS A 29 6.13 -17.04 -9.98
N TYR A 30 5.71 -15.80 -10.22
CA TYR A 30 4.31 -15.38 -10.06
C TYR A 30 3.44 -16.08 -11.12
N GLU A 31 2.59 -17.01 -10.66
CA GLU A 31 1.61 -17.69 -11.49
C GLU A 31 0.21 -17.38 -10.95
N PRO A 32 -0.44 -16.32 -11.44
CA PRO A 32 -1.77 -15.95 -10.99
C PRO A 32 -2.80 -17.02 -11.37
N ILE A 33 -3.78 -17.21 -10.50
CA ILE A 33 -4.98 -17.98 -10.82
C ILE A 33 -5.88 -17.17 -11.76
N ALA A 34 -6.76 -17.84 -12.51
CA ALA A 34 -7.50 -17.24 -13.62
C ALA A 34 -8.37 -16.01 -13.26
N TRP A 35 -8.72 -15.84 -11.98
CA TRP A 35 -9.51 -14.70 -11.48
C TRP A 35 -8.68 -13.68 -10.70
N SER A 36 -7.34 -13.80 -10.71
CA SER A 36 -6.46 -12.75 -10.17
C SER A 36 -6.61 -11.46 -10.95
N VAL A 37 -6.54 -10.34 -10.23
CA VAL A 37 -6.64 -9.01 -10.84
C VAL A 37 -5.33 -8.67 -11.57
N ASP A 38 -5.43 -8.28 -12.83
CA ASP A 38 -4.30 -7.74 -13.58
C ASP A 38 -3.87 -6.36 -13.04
N ALA A 39 -2.57 -6.10 -13.04
CA ALA A 39 -2.01 -4.86 -12.51
C ALA A 39 -2.57 -3.62 -13.25
N LYS A 40 -2.61 -3.66 -14.58
CA LYS A 40 -3.06 -2.52 -15.39
C LYS A 40 -4.57 -2.35 -15.27
N GLU A 41 -5.33 -3.44 -15.23
CA GLU A 41 -6.77 -3.39 -14.98
C GLU A 41 -7.09 -2.80 -13.60
N TYR A 42 -6.35 -3.18 -12.57
CA TYR A 42 -6.47 -2.59 -11.23
C TYR A 42 -6.17 -1.09 -11.24
N GLY A 43 -5.10 -0.67 -11.92
CA GLY A 43 -4.77 0.74 -12.09
C GLY A 43 -5.87 1.53 -12.80
N ARG A 44 -6.43 0.98 -13.88
CA ARG A 44 -7.56 1.58 -14.61
C ARG A 44 -8.79 1.73 -13.72
N PHE A 45 -9.16 0.67 -13.02
CA PHE A 45 -10.27 0.69 -12.06
C PHE A 45 -10.11 1.81 -11.03
N LEU A 46 -8.93 1.92 -10.38
CA LEU A 46 -8.68 2.98 -9.41
C LEU A 46 -8.78 4.38 -10.03
N THR A 47 -8.24 4.57 -11.24
CA THR A 47 -8.29 5.85 -11.95
C THR A 47 -9.72 6.22 -12.36
N ASP A 48 -10.51 5.27 -12.85
CA ASP A 48 -11.90 5.51 -13.27
C ASP A 48 -12.77 5.88 -12.07
N VAL A 49 -12.64 5.16 -10.95
CA VAL A 49 -13.32 5.51 -9.69
C VAL A 49 -12.86 6.87 -9.17
N PHE A 50 -11.56 7.20 -9.30
CA PHE A 50 -11.04 8.51 -8.91
C PHE A 50 -11.63 9.63 -9.75
N HIS A 51 -11.78 9.45 -11.07
CA HIS A 51 -12.36 10.47 -11.93
C HIS A 51 -13.84 10.73 -11.60
N LEU A 52 -14.60 9.69 -11.26
CA LEU A 52 -15.96 9.86 -10.75
C LEU A 52 -15.95 10.65 -9.43
N TRP A 53 -15.14 10.22 -8.47
CA TRP A 53 -15.05 10.84 -7.15
C TRP A 53 -14.60 12.30 -7.22
N VAL A 54 -13.53 12.60 -7.97
CA VAL A 54 -12.96 13.95 -8.06
C VAL A 54 -13.91 14.94 -8.72
N SER A 55 -14.89 14.45 -9.49
CA SER A 55 -15.89 15.28 -10.15
C SER A 55 -17.03 15.74 -9.26
N GLN A 56 -17.37 14.98 -8.20
CA GLN A 56 -18.65 15.17 -7.50
C GLN A 56 -18.56 15.06 -5.97
N ASP A 57 -17.56 14.36 -5.45
CA ASP A 57 -17.60 13.79 -4.10
C ASP A 57 -16.45 14.24 -3.18
N VAL A 58 -15.54 15.10 -3.66
CA VAL A 58 -14.44 15.61 -2.83
C VAL A 58 -15.00 16.38 -1.63
N GLY A 59 -14.71 15.90 -0.42
CA GLY A 59 -15.23 16.44 0.84
C GLY A 59 -16.62 15.93 1.25
N LYS A 60 -17.20 14.98 0.51
CA LYS A 60 -18.48 14.31 0.83
C LYS A 60 -18.32 12.81 1.04
N VAL A 61 -17.57 12.15 0.15
CA VAL A 61 -17.26 10.71 0.23
C VAL A 61 -15.76 10.56 0.42
N PHE A 62 -15.37 9.73 1.38
CA PHE A 62 -13.96 9.53 1.74
C PHE A 62 -13.54 8.11 1.35
N ILE A 63 -12.84 7.99 0.21
CA ILE A 63 -12.33 6.71 -0.28
C ILE A 63 -10.89 6.55 0.23
N SER A 64 -10.66 5.52 1.04
CA SER A 64 -9.40 5.31 1.77
C SER A 64 -8.15 5.45 0.88
N ASN A 65 -8.15 4.87 -0.33
CA ASN A 65 -7.03 4.97 -1.26
C ASN A 65 -6.73 6.41 -1.72
N PHE A 66 -7.76 7.24 -1.87
CA PHE A 66 -7.63 8.61 -2.39
C PHE A 66 -7.23 9.57 -1.29
N GLU A 67 -7.85 9.41 -0.10
CA GLU A 67 -7.45 10.14 1.11
C GLU A 67 -6.00 9.84 1.49
N GLN A 68 -5.59 8.57 1.37
CA GLN A 68 -4.21 8.16 1.55
C GLN A 68 -3.28 8.82 0.52
N ALA A 69 -3.65 8.81 -0.76
CA ALA A 69 -2.85 9.41 -1.82
C ALA A 69 -2.64 10.92 -1.57
N LEU A 70 -3.70 11.65 -1.21
CA LEU A 70 -3.61 13.07 -0.87
C LEU A 70 -2.77 13.31 0.39
N THR A 71 -2.97 12.51 1.44
CA THR A 71 -2.19 12.59 2.69
C THR A 71 -0.70 12.44 2.43
N GLN A 72 -0.31 11.46 1.63
CA GLN A 72 1.10 11.23 1.28
C GLN A 72 1.64 12.30 0.32
N TYR A 73 0.80 12.83 -0.58
CA TYR A 73 1.19 13.92 -1.47
C TYR A 73 1.45 15.22 -0.71
N LEU A 74 0.77 15.44 0.42
CA LEU A 74 1.05 16.52 1.38
C LEU A 74 2.37 16.32 2.16
N GLY A 75 3.04 15.17 2.00
CA GLY A 75 4.27 14.82 2.71
C GLY A 75 4.06 14.11 4.04
N ASN A 76 2.82 13.80 4.41
CA ASN A 76 2.52 13.06 5.64
C ASN A 76 2.75 11.55 5.46
N PRO A 77 2.97 10.80 6.56
CA PRO A 77 2.99 9.34 6.52
C PRO A 77 1.66 8.77 6.01
N SER A 78 1.73 7.62 5.33
CA SER A 78 0.54 6.89 4.90
C SER A 78 -0.30 6.45 6.11
N PRO A 79 -1.62 6.70 6.13
CA PRO A 79 -2.52 6.16 7.15
C PRO A 79 -2.78 4.65 6.99
N ASN A 80 -2.45 4.06 5.83
CA ASN A 80 -2.62 2.64 5.53
C ASN A 80 -1.25 1.95 5.43
N CYS A 81 -1.13 0.76 6.05
CA CYS A 81 0.12 -0.01 6.09
C CYS A 81 0.63 -0.40 4.69
N ILE A 82 -0.26 -0.60 3.70
CA ILE A 82 0.09 -1.05 2.35
C ILE A 82 1.03 -0.07 1.65
N HIS A 83 0.82 1.25 1.77
CA HIS A 83 1.76 2.25 1.24
C HIS A 83 2.53 3.02 2.32
N ALA A 84 2.48 2.58 3.58
CA ALA A 84 3.38 3.09 4.60
C ALA A 84 4.84 2.69 4.30
N LYS A 85 5.77 3.50 4.80
CA LYS A 85 7.21 3.23 4.69
C LYS A 85 7.62 1.95 5.40
N LYS A 86 7.15 1.78 6.64
CA LYS A 86 7.38 0.61 7.50
C LYS A 86 6.11 -0.23 7.64
N CYS A 87 6.26 -1.52 7.90
CA CYS A 87 5.16 -2.39 8.32
C CYS A 87 5.04 -2.40 9.86
N GLY A 88 4.02 -3.06 10.40
CA GLY A 88 3.98 -3.42 11.84
C GLY A 88 3.05 -2.59 12.71
N SER A 89 2.17 -1.80 12.10
CA SER A 89 1.17 -1.00 12.81
C SER A 89 -0.11 -1.77 13.15
N SER A 90 -0.24 -3.04 12.77
CA SER A 90 -1.48 -3.81 12.86
C SER A 90 -1.21 -5.27 13.21
N TYR A 91 -1.23 -5.56 14.52
CA TYR A 91 -1.06 -6.92 15.03
C TYR A 91 -2.33 -7.76 14.82
N ALA A 92 -2.15 -9.03 14.48
CA ALA A 92 -3.23 -10.01 14.50
C ALA A 92 -3.16 -10.80 15.81
N VAL A 93 -4.32 -11.00 16.45
CA VAL A 93 -4.42 -11.80 17.68
C VAL A 93 -5.38 -12.94 17.41
N GLU A 94 -4.89 -14.16 17.50
CA GLU A 94 -5.68 -15.37 17.31
C GLU A 94 -6.46 -15.73 18.58
N ALA A 95 -7.47 -16.59 18.44
CA ALA A 95 -8.35 -16.96 19.55
C ALA A 95 -7.64 -17.64 20.73
N ASN A 96 -6.46 -18.24 20.50
CA ASN A 96 -5.60 -18.81 21.53
C ASN A 96 -4.68 -17.78 22.22
N GLY A 97 -4.80 -16.50 21.87
CA GLY A 97 -4.00 -15.40 22.38
C GLY A 97 -2.69 -15.17 21.63
N ASP A 98 -2.37 -15.98 20.62
CA ASP A 98 -1.13 -15.79 19.86
C ASP A 98 -1.18 -14.49 19.06
N VAL A 99 -0.08 -13.74 19.14
CA VAL A 99 0.07 -12.44 18.46
C VAL A 99 1.01 -12.60 17.28
N TYR A 100 0.57 -12.12 16.12
CA TYR A 100 1.34 -12.09 14.89
C TYR A 100 1.53 -10.65 14.43
N PHE A 101 2.63 -10.42 13.73
CA PHE A 101 2.98 -9.10 13.22
C PHE A 101 1.95 -8.50 12.24
N CYS A 102 1.25 -9.34 11.48
CA CYS A 102 0.21 -8.94 10.53
C CYS A 102 -0.66 -10.15 10.18
N ASP A 103 -1.96 -9.89 10.00
CA ASP A 103 -2.99 -10.85 9.60
C ASP A 103 -2.68 -11.57 8.28
N HIS A 104 -2.11 -10.87 7.30
CA HIS A 104 -1.74 -11.45 6.01
C HIS A 104 -0.52 -12.39 6.06
N ILE A 105 0.20 -12.40 7.17
CA ILE A 105 1.38 -13.24 7.36
C ILE A 105 1.37 -13.98 8.69
N ALA A 106 0.21 -14.36 9.25
CA ALA A 106 0.08 -15.11 10.50
C ALA A 106 0.59 -16.58 10.36
N TYR A 107 1.90 -16.72 10.20
CA TYR A 107 2.64 -17.98 10.16
C TYR A 107 3.41 -18.16 11.48
N PRO A 108 3.77 -19.38 11.86
CA PRO A 108 4.56 -19.61 13.07
C PRO A 108 5.82 -18.72 13.19
N GLU A 109 6.48 -18.44 12.07
CA GLU A 109 7.71 -17.62 12.01
C GLU A 109 7.48 -16.12 12.22
N SER A 110 6.23 -15.63 12.13
CA SER A 110 5.88 -14.23 12.37
C SER A 110 5.17 -14.02 13.72
N LYS A 111 5.07 -15.07 14.53
CA LYS A 111 4.54 -15.00 15.89
C LYS A 111 5.46 -14.13 16.75
N LEU A 112 4.88 -13.11 17.35
CA LEU A 112 5.56 -12.19 18.26
C LEU A 112 5.51 -12.68 19.72
N GLY A 113 4.44 -13.39 20.09
CA GLY A 113 4.24 -13.89 21.45
C GLY A 113 2.80 -14.32 21.69
N ASN A 114 2.36 -14.29 22.96
CA ASN A 114 0.99 -14.54 23.36
C ASN A 114 0.50 -13.45 24.34
N VAL A 115 -0.68 -12.88 24.12
CA VAL A 115 -1.22 -11.76 24.93
C VAL A 115 -1.47 -12.12 26.40
N PHE A 116 -1.58 -13.41 26.72
CA PHE A 116 -1.74 -13.86 28.11
C PHE A 116 -0.41 -13.87 28.88
N GLU A 117 0.73 -13.82 28.19
CA GLU A 117 2.07 -13.94 28.78
C GLU A 117 2.87 -12.63 28.68
N THR A 118 2.71 -11.88 27.59
CA THR A 118 3.51 -10.69 27.28
C THR A 118 2.62 -9.53 26.85
N SER A 119 2.96 -8.30 27.26
CA SER A 119 2.19 -7.12 26.85
C SER A 119 2.42 -6.78 25.36
N LEU A 120 1.41 -6.22 24.69
CA LEU A 120 1.57 -5.74 23.30
C LEU A 120 2.67 -4.68 23.18
N HIS A 121 2.86 -3.84 24.21
CA HIS A 121 3.92 -2.85 24.22
C HIS A 121 5.31 -3.52 24.17
N GLU A 122 5.53 -4.54 24.99
CA GLU A 122 6.80 -5.27 25.01
C GLU A 122 7.05 -6.01 23.68
N MET A 123 6.03 -6.67 23.13
CA MET A 123 6.12 -7.28 21.79
C MET A 123 6.44 -6.24 20.70
N SER A 124 5.96 -4.99 20.86
CA SER A 124 6.23 -3.93 19.89
C SER A 124 7.68 -3.44 19.88
N LEU A 125 8.48 -3.67 20.92
CA LEU A 125 9.85 -3.15 20.96
C LEU A 125 10.83 -3.90 20.05
N ASN A 126 10.51 -5.15 19.67
CA ASN A 126 11.44 -6.04 18.95
C ASN A 126 11.14 -6.21 17.45
N HIS A 127 10.07 -5.60 16.92
CA HIS A 127 9.61 -5.89 15.55
C HIS A 127 10.33 -5.11 14.44
N GLU A 128 10.96 -3.97 14.74
CA GLU A 128 11.53 -3.08 13.72
C GLU A 128 12.68 -3.73 12.91
N LEU A 129 13.44 -4.64 13.53
CA LEU A 129 14.56 -5.34 12.88
C LEU A 129 14.09 -6.47 11.95
N GLN A 130 12.89 -7.00 12.17
CA GLN A 130 12.41 -8.19 11.45
C GLN A 130 11.60 -7.83 10.19
N PHE A 131 10.92 -6.68 10.17
CA PHE A 131 9.92 -6.37 9.15
C PHE A 131 10.15 -5.00 8.48
N ASN A 132 11.32 -4.82 7.88
CA ASN A 132 11.67 -3.60 7.16
C ASN A 132 11.30 -3.68 5.67
N LYS A 133 10.30 -2.89 5.27
CA LYS A 133 9.77 -2.79 3.91
C LYS A 133 10.68 -1.99 2.96
N GLU A 134 11.38 -0.98 3.48
CA GLU A 134 12.21 -0.04 2.71
C GLU A 134 13.53 -0.68 2.27
N SER A 135 14.12 -1.52 3.12
CA SER A 135 15.40 -2.18 2.82
C SER A 135 15.31 -3.19 1.66
N ARG A 136 14.09 -3.65 1.32
CA ARG A 136 13.81 -4.66 0.28
C ARG A 136 13.12 -4.08 -0.96
N LEU A 137 13.36 -2.82 -1.27
CA LEU A 137 12.87 -2.19 -2.52
C LEU A 137 13.79 -2.53 -3.71
N SER A 138 13.19 -2.89 -4.84
CA SER A 138 13.92 -3.05 -6.12
C SER A 138 14.55 -1.74 -6.58
N MET A 139 15.53 -1.80 -7.47
CA MET A 139 16.12 -0.62 -8.11
C MET A 139 15.09 0.19 -8.89
N ARG A 140 14.15 -0.49 -9.58
CA ARG A 140 13.01 0.15 -10.23
C ARG A 140 12.18 0.97 -9.24
N CYS A 141 11.89 0.44 -8.06
CA CYS A 141 11.16 1.16 -7.03
C CYS A 141 11.96 2.37 -6.52
N LYS A 142 13.25 2.19 -6.26
CA LYS A 142 14.15 3.26 -5.76
C LYS A 142 14.29 4.43 -6.73
N GLN A 143 14.16 4.17 -8.03
CA GLN A 143 14.25 5.19 -9.10
C GLN A 143 12.89 5.77 -9.50
N CYS A 144 11.78 5.23 -8.96
CA CYS A 144 10.44 5.65 -9.35
C CYS A 144 10.04 7.00 -8.71
N GLN A 145 9.53 7.92 -9.52
CA GLN A 145 9.05 9.24 -9.06
C GLN A 145 7.87 9.16 -8.08
N TYR A 146 7.13 8.04 -8.06
CA TYR A 146 5.99 7.81 -7.17
C TYR A 146 6.34 6.96 -5.94
N LEU A 147 7.63 6.75 -5.66
CA LEU A 147 8.08 5.96 -4.50
C LEU A 147 7.51 6.49 -3.18
N SER A 148 7.46 7.81 -2.98
CA SER A 148 6.94 8.42 -1.75
C SER A 148 5.44 8.14 -1.52
N LEU A 149 4.68 7.89 -2.59
CA LEU A 149 3.25 7.59 -2.54
C LEU A 149 2.98 6.10 -2.35
N CYS A 150 3.69 5.21 -3.05
CA CYS A 150 3.45 3.77 -3.00
C CYS A 150 4.32 3.04 -1.96
N ASN A 151 5.54 3.51 -1.73
CA ASN A 151 6.60 2.86 -0.97
C ASN A 151 6.85 1.40 -1.39
N GLY A 152 6.58 1.04 -2.65
CA GLY A 152 6.68 -0.34 -3.16
C GLY A 152 5.57 -1.29 -2.69
N GLY A 153 4.45 -0.76 -2.17
CA GLY A 153 3.27 -1.53 -1.77
C GLY A 153 3.50 -2.54 -0.65
N CYS A 154 2.50 -3.37 -0.35
CA CYS A 154 2.63 -4.44 0.63
C CYS A 154 3.66 -5.47 0.14
N PRO A 155 4.70 -5.82 0.94
CA PRO A 155 5.66 -6.83 0.54
C PRO A 155 5.06 -8.23 0.36
N LYS A 156 3.89 -8.52 0.94
CA LYS A 156 3.14 -9.76 0.64
C LYS A 156 2.83 -9.94 -0.85
N HIS A 157 2.72 -8.82 -1.57
CA HIS A 157 2.44 -8.79 -3.00
C HIS A 157 3.73 -8.64 -3.85
N ARG A 158 4.92 -8.80 -3.25
CA ARG A 158 6.18 -8.77 -3.99
C ARG A 158 6.60 -10.18 -4.37
N TYR A 159 6.86 -10.37 -5.66
CA TYR A 159 7.28 -11.64 -6.25
C TYR A 159 8.55 -11.41 -7.08
N LEU A 160 9.32 -12.47 -7.34
CA LEU A 160 10.51 -12.34 -8.17
C LEU A 160 10.09 -11.94 -9.58
N SER A 161 10.63 -10.84 -10.06
CA SER A 161 10.42 -10.36 -11.42
C SER A 161 11.53 -10.85 -12.35
N ASP A 162 11.36 -10.66 -13.65
CA ASP A 162 12.36 -10.99 -14.67
C ASP A 162 13.69 -10.24 -14.50
N THR A 163 13.71 -9.16 -13.70
CA THR A 163 14.92 -8.41 -13.36
C THR A 163 15.78 -9.09 -12.30
N GLY A 164 15.28 -10.18 -11.69
CA GLY A 164 15.93 -10.84 -10.55
C GLY A 164 15.71 -10.12 -9.22
N GLU A 165 14.95 -9.01 -9.21
CA GLU A 165 14.53 -8.32 -7.99
C GLU A 165 13.05 -8.60 -7.68
N TYR A 166 12.67 -8.44 -6.41
CA TYR A 166 11.30 -8.60 -5.99
C TYR A 166 10.50 -7.32 -6.19
N GLU A 167 9.43 -7.41 -6.96
CA GLU A 167 8.58 -6.29 -7.31
C GLU A 167 7.13 -6.56 -6.96
N ASN A 168 6.41 -5.51 -6.60
CA ASN A 168 4.98 -5.62 -6.33
C ASN A 168 4.24 -5.98 -7.62
N VAL A 169 3.43 -7.04 -7.62
CA VAL A 169 2.70 -7.48 -8.82
C VAL A 169 1.71 -6.42 -9.32
N LEU A 170 1.28 -5.47 -8.47
CA LEU A 170 0.43 -4.35 -8.85
C LEU A 170 1.22 -3.07 -9.18
N CYS A 171 2.56 -3.14 -9.31
CA CYS A 171 3.42 -1.96 -9.52
C CYS A 171 2.99 -1.12 -10.74
N ASP A 172 2.71 -1.78 -11.87
CA ASP A 172 2.26 -1.10 -13.09
C ASP A 172 0.91 -0.38 -12.88
N GLY A 173 0.01 -0.98 -12.11
CA GLY A 173 -1.27 -0.40 -11.74
C GLY A 173 -1.13 0.83 -10.87
N TYR A 174 -0.29 0.75 -9.83
CA TYR A 174 0.02 1.89 -8.97
C TYR A 174 0.68 3.02 -9.75
N PHE A 175 1.64 2.71 -10.62
CA PHE A 175 2.28 3.72 -11.47
C PHE A 175 1.26 4.41 -12.38
N TYR A 176 0.38 3.65 -13.03
CA TYR A 176 -0.68 4.20 -13.87
C TYR A 176 -1.65 5.08 -13.06
N PHE A 177 -2.10 4.63 -11.90
CA PHE A 177 -2.97 5.39 -11.02
C PHE A 177 -2.33 6.71 -10.58
N PHE A 178 -1.16 6.67 -9.95
CA PHE A 178 -0.51 7.87 -9.41
C PHE A 178 -0.14 8.87 -10.50
N SER A 179 0.29 8.40 -11.68
CA SER A 179 0.53 9.29 -12.82
C SER A 179 -0.73 9.96 -13.34
N SER A 180 -1.86 9.24 -13.38
CA SER A 180 -3.14 9.78 -13.85
C SER A 180 -3.71 10.83 -12.91
N VAL A 181 -3.54 10.64 -11.59
CA VAL A 181 -4.17 11.52 -10.59
C VAL A 181 -3.28 12.66 -10.10
N GLN A 182 -2.00 12.68 -10.44
CA GLN A 182 -1.00 13.63 -9.92
C GLN A 182 -1.43 15.09 -10.02
N LYS A 183 -2.00 15.50 -11.18
CA LYS A 183 -2.45 16.89 -11.39
C LYS A 183 -3.56 17.31 -10.40
N TYR A 184 -4.44 16.39 -10.02
CA TYR A 184 -5.52 16.66 -9.07
C TYR A 184 -4.98 16.74 -7.65
N LEU A 185 -4.07 15.84 -7.28
CA LEU A 185 -3.39 15.89 -5.98
C LEU A 185 -2.62 17.19 -5.82
N GLN A 186 -1.90 17.63 -6.86
CA GLN A 186 -1.22 18.91 -6.88
C GLN A 186 -2.20 20.08 -6.67
N ALA A 187 -3.31 20.11 -7.40
CA ALA A 187 -4.33 21.15 -7.25
C ALA A 187 -4.92 21.17 -5.83
N MET A 188 -5.33 20.02 -5.30
CA MET A 188 -5.85 19.89 -3.93
C MET A 188 -4.83 20.34 -2.89
N THR A 189 -3.57 19.92 -3.02
CA THR A 189 -2.50 20.36 -2.11
C THR A 189 -2.26 21.86 -2.19
N THR A 190 -2.28 22.45 -3.38
CA THR A 190 -2.17 23.92 -3.54
C THR A 190 -3.35 24.65 -2.88
N LEU A 191 -4.57 24.13 -3.02
CA LEU A 191 -5.75 24.70 -2.36
C LEU A 191 -5.62 24.68 -0.84
N LEU A 192 -5.27 23.52 -0.28
CA LEU A 192 -5.08 23.34 1.16
C LEU A 192 -3.98 24.26 1.70
N ALA A 193 -2.86 24.39 0.98
CA ALA A 193 -1.75 25.27 1.36
C ALA A 193 -2.15 26.76 1.44
N HIS A 194 -3.17 27.18 0.70
CA HIS A 194 -3.71 28.55 0.72
C HIS A 194 -4.98 28.70 1.57
N GLY A 195 -5.33 27.69 2.38
CA GLY A 195 -6.48 27.73 3.28
C GLY A 195 -7.84 27.53 2.59
N TYR A 196 -7.85 27.06 1.34
CA TYR A 196 -9.06 26.69 0.62
C TYR A 196 -9.38 25.20 0.82
N PRO A 197 -10.67 24.82 0.80
CA PRO A 197 -11.06 23.41 0.81
C PRO A 197 -10.53 22.68 -0.42
N ALA A 198 -10.05 21.43 -0.25
CA ALA A 198 -9.65 20.57 -1.38
C ALA A 198 -10.80 20.34 -2.38
N SER A 199 -12.06 20.42 -1.92
CA SER A 199 -13.26 20.26 -2.75
C SER A 199 -13.37 21.28 -3.88
N TYR A 200 -12.66 22.40 -3.82
CA TYR A 200 -12.63 23.38 -4.91
C TYR A 200 -11.98 22.83 -6.19
N VAL A 201 -11.26 21.71 -6.12
CA VAL A 201 -10.75 20.99 -7.30
C VAL A 201 -11.87 20.60 -8.27
N MET A 202 -13.10 20.33 -7.77
CA MET A 202 -14.26 20.02 -8.62
C MET A 202 -14.60 21.16 -9.57
N GLN A 203 -14.46 22.42 -9.13
CA GLN A 203 -14.75 23.60 -9.95
C GLN A 203 -13.70 23.78 -11.06
N ALA A 204 -12.47 23.28 -10.85
CA ALA A 204 -11.39 23.38 -11.82
C ALA A 204 -11.55 22.38 -13.00
N LEU A 205 -12.53 21.47 -12.94
CA LEU A 205 -12.82 20.53 -14.02
C LEU A 205 -13.61 21.17 -15.16
N ASP A 206 -14.50 22.12 -14.82
CA ASP A 206 -15.41 22.78 -15.75
C ASP A 206 -14.84 24.09 -16.32
N GLY A 207 -13.69 24.55 -15.82
CA GLY A 207 -13.04 25.79 -16.28
C GLY A 207 -11.95 26.28 -15.32
N PRO A 208 -11.37 27.48 -15.58
CA PRO A 208 -10.39 28.08 -14.69
C PRO A 208 -10.94 28.30 -13.29
N LEU A 209 -10.18 27.90 -12.27
CA LEU A 209 -10.56 28.12 -10.88
C LEU A 209 -10.35 29.59 -10.48
N ILE A 210 -11.45 30.29 -10.20
CA ILE A 210 -11.41 31.68 -9.70
C ILE A 210 -11.48 31.66 -8.17
N LEU A 211 -10.33 31.85 -7.52
CA LEU A 211 -10.26 31.93 -6.07
C LEU A 211 -10.55 33.35 -5.60
N THR A 212 -11.70 33.55 -4.95
CA THR A 212 -11.98 34.80 -4.24
C THR A 212 -11.25 34.79 -2.90
N PRO A 213 -10.49 35.83 -2.54
CA PRO A 213 -9.84 35.92 -1.23
C PRO A 213 -10.85 35.66 -0.13
N SER A 214 -10.62 34.62 0.67
CA SER A 214 -11.41 34.39 1.87
C SER A 214 -11.21 35.60 2.78
N ASN A 215 -12.30 36.30 3.15
CA ASN A 215 -12.33 37.39 4.15
C ASN A 215 -11.97 36.91 5.58
N LYS A 216 -11.13 35.88 5.71
CA LYS A 216 -10.65 35.38 7.00
C LYS A 216 -9.51 36.29 7.46
N ARG A 217 -9.89 37.29 8.28
CA ARG A 217 -9.02 37.86 9.32
C ARG A 217 -8.63 36.80 10.33
#